data_AF-A0A2A5GPL5-F1
#
_entry.id   AF-A0A2A5GPL5-F1
#
_cell.length_a   1.000
_cell.length_b   1.000
_cell.length_c   1.000
_cell.angle_alpha   90.00
_cell.angle_beta   90.00
_cell.angle_gamma   90.00
#
_symmetry.space_group_name_H-M   'P 1'
#
loop_
_entity.id
_entity.type
_entity.pdbx_description
1 polymer ?
#
loop_
_entity_poly.entity_id
_entity_poly.type
_entity_poly.pdbx_seq_one_letter_code
_entity_poly.pdbx_strand_id
1 'polypeptide(L)'
;MKKNILLTVLFLCCAVVAFGQLKIENQNTLRGYESLPKESVYVHYNTSLLLAGEHLYYKMYCLNKATKNLSVFSKMGYVELVGKDGTTIFKHKVRLQEGKGYGDFLVPTSTASGNYKLLGYTQWMQNDSQDYFFQADISIINPYQVTEDVFPETVVDSLNVISPTLKAAANIVSSATTNQLISISGIDKKLQKREHASLVIKSAEGTLSEGSYSISIRKKDAMDKPNVSTFENSFSSFLKKGMYKNLKVADDIYIPELRGELVSGKVVDKNTNLPVANVVITLSLTGKDFIFDTSKTDENGAFYFNLNEEYYNENALVLLLAKDKENYNVILDEQYKINMTDLSFDKLVVDSDMKDFILKRSINNQIENAYADVKRNDITPIDNLVPFYRTYDEVYLLDDYTRFSSLEETFVEIIDHVWVRKSANEDPVFQIRPPLDYPESSLPPLVLIDGVFIKSHKAIMGFNSKKIKTISFSRNRYIMGPHTFQGILSMETFNRNYRESLYQADLQTVDLFKPLSQKEYFLQAYADETATNQIPDFRHQLLWQPNLEINGDESIISFSTSDVAGDYEISLEGITNAGLPVSIKQLISVE
;
A
#
# COMPACT_ATOMS: atom_id res chain seq x y z
N MET A 1 47.83 24.15 12.36
CA MET A 1 46.53 24.66 11.87
C MET A 1 45.87 23.81 10.76
N LYS A 2 46.22 22.52 10.60
CA LYS A 2 45.59 21.64 9.58
C LYS A 2 44.72 20.50 10.13
N LYS A 3 44.59 20.35 11.45
CA LYS A 3 43.77 19.29 12.07
C LYS A 3 42.34 19.69 12.43
N ASN A 4 42.01 20.99 12.42
CA ASN A 4 40.67 21.47 12.78
C ASN A 4 39.75 21.76 11.57
N ILE A 5 40.21 21.53 10.33
CA ILE A 5 39.38 21.71 9.13
C ILE A 5 38.72 20.39 8.71
N LEU A 6 39.28 19.24 9.09
CA LEU A 6 38.71 17.93 8.77
C LEU A 6 37.49 17.57 9.65
N LEU A 7 37.41 18.12 10.88
CA LEU A 7 36.26 17.89 11.76
C LEU A 7 35.04 18.75 11.39
N THR A 8 35.25 19.92 10.76
CA THR A 8 34.17 20.81 10.34
C THR A 8 33.55 20.39 9.00
N VAL A 9 34.29 19.67 8.16
CA VAL A 9 33.78 19.10 6.90
C VAL A 9 33.01 17.80 7.13
N LEU A 10 33.27 17.06 8.22
CA LEU A 10 32.52 15.85 8.56
C LEU A 10 31.13 16.13 9.18
N PHE A 11 30.88 17.37 9.65
CA PHE A 11 29.57 17.77 10.18
C PHE A 11 28.61 18.33 9.09
N LEU A 12 29.09 18.47 7.84
CA LEU A 12 28.29 19.02 6.73
C LEU A 12 27.67 17.95 5.81
N CYS A 13 27.86 16.66 6.13
CA CYS A 13 27.19 15.53 5.47
C CYS A 13 26.20 14.81 6.39
N CYS A 14 25.55 15.54 7.30
CA CYS A 14 24.27 15.05 7.83
C CYS A 14 23.28 15.06 6.67
N ALA A 15 23.10 13.90 6.03
CA ALA A 15 21.93 13.66 5.21
C ALA A 15 20.71 14.02 6.07
N VAL A 16 19.99 15.07 5.68
CA VAL A 16 18.77 15.47 6.38
C VAL A 16 17.74 14.39 6.07
N VAL A 17 17.58 13.47 7.02
CA VAL A 17 16.48 12.52 7.01
C VAL A 17 15.24 13.32 7.41
N ALA A 18 14.39 13.61 6.45
CA ALA A 18 13.11 14.24 6.69
C ALA A 18 12.10 13.15 7.09
N PHE A 19 11.33 13.39 8.16
CA PHE A 19 10.21 12.56 8.56
C PHE A 19 8.97 13.46 8.65
N GLY A 20 7.81 12.95 8.21
CA GLY A 20 6.53 13.68 8.13
C GLY A 20 5.81 13.87 9.45
N GLN A 21 6.56 14.15 10.52
CA GLN A 21 6.03 14.33 11.87
C GLN A 21 5.67 15.80 12.12
N LEU A 22 4.50 16.03 12.72
CA LEU A 22 4.10 17.33 13.27
C LEU A 22 4.62 17.47 14.69
N LYS A 23 4.78 18.70 15.17
CA LYS A 23 5.18 18.94 16.56
C LYS A 23 3.99 19.34 17.42
N ILE A 24 3.84 18.75 18.59
CA ILE A 24 2.77 19.12 19.52
C ILE A 24 3.08 20.49 20.14
N GLU A 25 2.34 21.52 19.74
CA GLU A 25 2.63 22.90 20.14
C GLU A 25 2.20 23.24 21.58
N ASN A 26 1.03 22.76 22.00
CA ASN A 26 0.43 23.15 23.28
C ASN A 26 -0.45 22.05 23.91
N GLN A 27 -0.95 22.33 25.11
CA GLN A 27 -1.80 21.40 25.87
C GLN A 27 -3.15 21.11 25.20
N ASN A 28 -3.71 22.04 24.43
CA ASN A 28 -4.98 21.82 23.73
C ASN A 28 -4.79 20.87 22.54
N THR A 29 -3.72 21.07 21.76
CA THR A 29 -3.35 20.15 20.67
C THR A 29 -3.04 18.76 21.22
N LEU A 30 -2.34 18.67 22.35
CA LEU A 30 -2.07 17.39 23.02
C LEU A 30 -3.37 16.66 23.39
N ARG A 31 -4.31 17.33 24.08
CA ARG A 31 -5.63 16.77 24.42
C ARG A 31 -6.43 16.35 23.19
N GLY A 32 -6.31 17.11 22.09
CA GLY A 32 -6.91 16.76 20.82
C GLY A 32 -6.40 15.41 20.31
N TYR A 33 -5.08 15.22 20.29
CA TYR A 33 -4.47 13.95 19.84
C TYR A 33 -4.77 12.79 20.80
N GLU A 34 -4.77 13.01 22.11
CA GLU A 34 -5.13 11.99 23.10
C GLU A 34 -6.61 11.57 23.00
N SER A 35 -7.48 12.44 22.48
CA SER A 35 -8.89 12.13 22.27
C SER A 35 -9.17 11.32 21.00
N LEU A 36 -8.22 11.29 20.05
CA LEU A 36 -8.37 10.50 18.83
C LEU A 36 -8.35 8.99 19.15
N PRO A 37 -9.27 8.20 18.57
CA PRO A 37 -9.27 6.78 18.81
C PRO A 37 -7.97 6.13 18.32
N LYS A 38 -7.57 5.11 19.05
CA LYS A 38 -6.37 4.34 18.77
C LYS A 38 -6.69 3.19 17.82
N GLU A 39 -5.71 2.85 17.00
CA GLU A 39 -5.82 1.77 16.02
C GLU A 39 -5.00 0.54 16.45
N SER A 40 -5.38 -0.61 15.93
CA SER A 40 -4.59 -1.83 15.98
C SER A 40 -4.77 -2.60 14.70
N VAL A 41 -3.76 -3.36 14.33
CA VAL A 41 -3.75 -4.13 13.10
C VAL A 41 -3.69 -5.61 13.44
N TYR A 42 -4.44 -6.41 12.68
CA TYR A 42 -4.25 -7.85 12.57
C TYR A 42 -3.94 -8.17 11.11
N VAL A 43 -2.99 -9.09 10.87
CA VAL A 43 -2.68 -9.58 9.53
C VAL A 43 -2.95 -11.08 9.51
N HIS A 44 -3.94 -11.51 8.73
CA HIS A 44 -4.09 -12.91 8.35
C HIS A 44 -3.10 -13.19 7.20
N TYR A 45 -2.33 -14.26 7.30
CA TYR A 45 -1.38 -14.67 6.28
C TYR A 45 -1.43 -16.18 6.06
N ASN A 46 -1.07 -16.62 4.86
CA ASN A 46 -1.30 -18.00 4.43
C ASN A 46 -0.40 -19.04 5.11
N THR A 47 0.83 -18.69 5.50
CA THR A 47 1.75 -19.59 6.21
C THR A 47 2.88 -18.85 6.94
N SER A 48 3.39 -19.47 8.00
CA SER A 48 4.59 -19.06 8.74
C SER A 48 5.89 -19.69 8.21
N LEU A 49 5.82 -20.57 7.20
CA LEU A 49 6.97 -21.22 6.60
C LEU A 49 6.91 -21.19 5.06
N LEU A 50 7.91 -20.55 4.47
CA LEU A 50 8.03 -20.35 3.03
C LEU A 50 9.36 -20.91 2.50
N LEU A 51 9.34 -21.38 1.26
CA LEU A 51 10.57 -21.58 0.49
C LEU A 51 10.79 -20.39 -0.46
N ALA A 52 12.04 -20.13 -0.81
CA ALA A 52 12.36 -19.17 -1.86
C ALA A 52 11.63 -19.53 -3.17
N GLY A 53 10.97 -18.55 -3.78
CA GLY A 53 10.08 -18.68 -4.92
C GLY A 53 8.61 -18.95 -4.58
N GLU A 54 8.21 -18.97 -3.29
CA GLU A 54 6.80 -19.07 -2.90
C GLU A 54 6.21 -17.71 -2.54
N HIS A 55 4.87 -17.59 -2.64
CA HIS A 55 4.14 -16.39 -2.24
C HIS A 55 3.73 -16.43 -0.76
N LEU A 56 4.04 -15.35 -0.05
CA LEU A 56 3.35 -14.93 1.17
C LEU A 56 2.11 -14.15 0.76
N TYR A 57 0.93 -14.68 1.03
CA TYR A 57 -0.32 -13.95 0.86
C TYR A 57 -0.78 -13.43 2.21
N TYR A 58 -1.33 -12.22 2.24
CA TYR A 58 -1.83 -11.64 3.48
C TYR A 58 -3.03 -10.71 3.29
N LYS A 59 -3.85 -10.59 4.32
CA LYS A 59 -4.90 -9.58 4.49
C LYS A 59 -4.75 -8.90 5.83
N MET A 60 -4.77 -7.59 5.78
CA MET A 60 -4.71 -6.66 6.90
C MET A 60 -6.13 -6.22 7.31
N TYR A 61 -6.37 -6.20 8.62
CA TYR A 61 -7.54 -5.69 9.27
C TYR A 61 -7.10 -4.61 10.27
N CYS A 62 -7.50 -3.36 10.05
CA CYS A 62 -7.29 -2.25 10.95
C CYS A 62 -8.53 -2.06 11.81
N LEU A 63 -8.37 -2.06 13.13
CA LEU A 63 -9.44 -1.98 14.11
C LEU A 63 -9.33 -0.72 14.94
N ASN A 64 -10.47 -0.14 15.26
CA ASN A 64 -10.58 0.92 16.25
C ASN A 64 -10.67 0.30 17.65
N LYS A 65 -9.81 0.72 18.59
CA LYS A 65 -9.80 0.16 19.96
C LYS A 65 -11.06 0.44 20.76
N ALA A 66 -11.65 1.62 20.58
CA ALA A 66 -12.82 2.02 21.34
C ALA A 66 -14.07 1.27 20.88
N THR A 67 -14.28 1.17 19.57
CA THR A 67 -15.49 0.55 19.01
C THR A 67 -15.33 -0.94 18.74
N LYS A 68 -14.08 -1.44 18.64
CA LYS A 68 -13.71 -2.80 18.23
C LYS A 68 -14.05 -3.16 16.78
N ASN A 69 -14.63 -2.23 16.04
CA ASN A 69 -14.97 -2.40 14.63
C ASN A 69 -13.78 -2.03 13.74
N LEU A 70 -13.91 -2.32 12.45
CA LEU A 70 -12.95 -1.86 11.44
C LEU A 70 -12.80 -0.33 11.50
N SER A 71 -11.55 0.12 11.50
CA SER A 71 -11.21 1.54 11.54
C SER A 71 -11.34 2.15 10.14
N VAL A 72 -12.02 3.28 10.05
CA VAL A 72 -12.12 4.07 8.82
C VAL A 72 -11.15 5.26 8.78
N PHE A 73 -10.31 5.42 9.81
CA PHE A 73 -9.38 6.55 9.91
C PHE A 73 -8.22 6.37 8.94
N SER A 74 -7.32 5.41 9.18
CA SER A 74 -6.19 5.19 8.27
C SER A 74 -6.65 4.58 6.95
N LYS A 75 -6.39 5.28 5.84
CA LYS A 75 -6.59 4.80 4.45
C LYS A 75 -5.40 4.02 3.90
N MET A 76 -4.29 3.99 4.63
CA MET A 76 -3.10 3.24 4.27
C MET A 76 -2.63 2.40 5.46
N GLY A 77 -2.16 1.21 5.14
CA GLY A 77 -1.50 0.28 6.04
C GLY A 77 -0.14 -0.11 5.49
N TYR A 78 0.73 -0.57 6.38
CA TYR A 78 2.08 -0.97 6.04
C TYR A 78 2.30 -2.41 6.50
N VAL A 79 2.81 -3.22 5.58
CA VAL A 79 3.24 -4.59 5.87
C VAL A 79 4.71 -4.70 5.52
N GLU A 80 5.53 -5.08 6.50
CA GLU A 80 6.98 -5.15 6.35
C GLU A 80 7.50 -6.50 6.83
N LEU A 81 8.44 -7.09 6.09
CA LEU A 81 9.15 -8.29 6.51
C LEU A 81 10.62 -7.94 6.76
N VAL A 82 11.06 -8.09 8.01
CA VAL A 82 12.40 -7.69 8.45
C VAL A 82 13.19 -8.87 9.00
N GLY A 83 14.50 -8.89 8.73
CA GLY A 83 15.46 -9.86 9.26
C GLY A 83 16.15 -9.39 10.54
N LYS A 84 16.80 -10.33 11.25
CA LYS A 84 17.54 -10.08 12.51
C LYS A 84 18.65 -9.02 12.40
N ASP A 85 19.22 -8.87 11.21
CA ASP A 85 20.32 -7.96 10.88
C ASP A 85 19.83 -6.56 10.49
N GLY A 86 18.52 -6.32 10.59
CA GLY A 86 17.89 -5.06 10.19
C GLY A 86 17.57 -4.98 8.70
N THR A 87 17.78 -6.05 7.93
CA THR A 87 17.42 -6.07 6.50
C THR A 87 15.91 -6.10 6.32
N THR A 88 15.38 -5.14 5.57
CA THR A 88 13.99 -5.17 5.12
C THR A 88 13.92 -5.99 3.83
N ILE A 89 13.29 -7.16 3.88
CA ILE A 89 13.07 -8.04 2.72
C ILE A 89 12.02 -7.45 1.78
N PHE A 90 10.94 -6.91 2.35
CA PHE A 90 9.98 -6.08 1.64
C PHE A 90 9.28 -5.11 2.58
N LYS A 91 8.81 -4.01 2.02
CA LYS A 91 7.89 -3.06 2.67
C LYS A 91 6.80 -2.71 1.66
N HIS A 92 5.57 -3.02 2.00
CA HIS A 92 4.40 -2.73 1.16
C HIS A 92 3.54 -1.66 1.81
N LYS A 93 3.18 -0.63 1.05
CA LYS A 93 2.08 0.27 1.37
C LYS A 93 0.79 -0.33 0.80
N VAL A 94 -0.25 -0.46 1.61
CA VAL A 94 -1.48 -1.16 1.27
C VAL A 94 -2.64 -0.19 1.47
N ARG A 95 -3.42 0.06 0.43
CA ARG A 95 -4.63 0.88 0.54
C ARG A 95 -5.69 0.13 1.37
N LEU A 96 -6.24 0.81 2.37
CA LEU A 96 -7.26 0.30 3.27
C LEU A 96 -8.63 0.83 2.85
N GLN A 97 -9.48 -0.07 2.36
CA GLN A 97 -10.89 0.17 2.11
C GLN A 97 -11.68 -0.33 3.32
N GLU A 98 -12.36 0.59 4.01
CA GLU A 98 -13.11 0.28 5.24
C GLU A 98 -12.26 -0.49 6.28
N GLY A 99 -11.01 -0.08 6.46
CA GLY A 99 -10.09 -0.71 7.41
C GLY A 99 -9.51 -2.05 6.95
N LYS A 100 -9.74 -2.46 5.70
CA LYS A 100 -9.28 -3.74 5.14
C LYS A 100 -8.36 -3.51 3.94
N GLY A 101 -7.31 -4.30 3.82
CA GLY A 101 -6.45 -4.30 2.65
C GLY A 101 -5.69 -5.61 2.54
N TYR A 102 -5.19 -5.97 1.37
CA TYR A 102 -4.52 -7.25 1.17
C TYR A 102 -3.40 -7.10 0.14
N GLY A 103 -2.53 -8.11 0.10
CA GLY A 103 -1.43 -8.16 -0.86
C GLY A 103 -0.74 -9.51 -0.85
N ASP A 104 0.23 -9.64 -1.74
CA ASP A 104 1.10 -10.80 -1.84
C ASP A 104 2.54 -10.37 -2.04
N PHE A 105 3.46 -11.22 -1.61
CA PHE A 105 4.89 -11.06 -1.81
C PHE A 105 5.49 -12.39 -2.28
N LEU A 106 6.10 -12.40 -3.46
CA LEU A 106 6.89 -13.52 -3.94
C LEU A 106 8.28 -13.47 -3.31
N VAL A 107 8.65 -14.47 -2.51
CA VAL A 107 9.98 -14.54 -1.89
C VAL A 107 11.06 -14.73 -2.96
N PRO A 108 11.98 -13.77 -3.18
CA PRO A 108 13.03 -13.91 -4.18
C PRO A 108 14.03 -15.02 -3.86
N THR A 109 14.68 -15.55 -4.89
CA THR A 109 15.79 -16.52 -4.74
C THR A 109 17.06 -15.90 -4.14
N SER A 110 17.11 -14.57 -4.00
CA SER A 110 18.16 -13.84 -3.31
C SER A 110 17.99 -13.81 -1.79
N THR A 111 16.79 -14.08 -1.25
CA THR A 111 16.53 -14.04 0.20
C THR A 111 17.21 -15.20 0.91
N ALA A 112 18.02 -14.92 1.94
CA ALA A 112 18.72 -15.95 2.69
C ALA A 112 17.76 -16.85 3.50
N SER A 113 18.25 -18.02 3.92
CA SER A 113 17.51 -18.83 4.88
C SER A 113 17.55 -18.19 6.26
N GLY A 114 16.43 -18.14 6.97
CA GLY A 114 16.38 -17.55 8.30
C GLY A 114 14.97 -17.34 8.83
N ASN A 115 14.90 -16.79 10.04
CA ASN A 115 13.65 -16.31 10.64
C ASN A 115 13.56 -14.80 10.50
N TYR A 116 12.38 -14.36 10.14
CA TYR A 116 12.01 -12.98 9.83
C TYR A 116 10.79 -12.61 10.65
N LYS A 117 10.58 -11.31 10.81
CA LYS A 117 9.37 -10.76 11.43
C LYS A 117 8.51 -10.07 10.40
N LEU A 118 7.27 -10.53 10.29
CA LEU A 118 6.21 -9.86 9.57
C LEU A 118 5.55 -8.85 10.51
N LEU A 119 5.60 -7.58 10.13
CA LEU A 119 5.06 -6.45 10.86
C LEU A 119 3.87 -5.88 10.10
N GLY A 120 2.81 -5.50 10.82
CA GLY A 120 1.64 -4.84 10.28
C GLY A 120 1.22 -3.64 11.13
N TYR A 121 1.13 -2.47 10.53
CA TYR A 121 0.82 -1.23 11.26
C TYR A 121 0.24 -0.14 10.35
N THR A 122 -0.35 0.91 10.94
CA THR A 122 -0.72 2.15 10.23
C THR A 122 0.24 3.26 10.63
N GLN A 123 0.29 4.36 9.86
CA GLN A 123 1.10 5.52 10.23
C GLN A 123 0.73 6.08 11.62
N TRP A 124 -0.55 6.03 11.98
CA TRP A 124 -1.03 6.51 13.29
C TRP A 124 -0.47 5.71 14.47
N MET A 125 -0.26 4.40 14.29
CA MET A 125 0.31 3.52 15.32
C MET A 125 1.77 3.83 15.64
N GLN A 126 2.50 4.55 14.76
CA GLN A 126 3.92 4.90 14.98
C GLN A 126 4.13 5.88 16.14
N ASN A 127 3.06 6.51 16.62
CA ASN A 127 3.08 7.35 17.81
C ASN A 127 3.19 6.57 19.14
N ASP A 128 3.00 5.25 19.06
CA ASP A 128 3.02 4.34 20.19
C ASP A 128 4.26 3.43 20.15
N SER A 129 4.42 2.53 21.13
CA SER A 129 5.52 1.55 21.10
C SER A 129 5.36 0.58 19.93
N GLN A 130 6.45 0.10 19.33
CA GLN A 130 6.43 -0.91 18.27
C GLN A 130 5.85 -2.26 18.75
N ASP A 131 5.78 -2.48 20.07
CA ASP A 131 5.05 -3.60 20.67
C ASP A 131 3.55 -3.59 20.33
N TYR A 132 3.00 -2.46 19.89
CA TYR A 132 1.60 -2.36 19.46
C TYR A 132 1.40 -2.74 18.00
N PHE A 133 2.47 -2.90 17.21
CA PHE A 133 2.36 -3.39 15.85
C PHE A 133 1.93 -4.86 15.87
N PHE A 134 1.25 -5.29 14.81
CA PHE A 134 1.13 -6.71 14.55
C PHE A 134 2.52 -7.27 14.33
N GLN A 135 2.83 -8.42 14.96
CA GLN A 135 4.10 -9.12 14.77
C GLN A 135 3.82 -10.61 14.61
N ALA A 136 4.44 -11.22 13.62
CA ALA A 136 4.44 -12.67 13.42
C ALA A 136 5.81 -13.15 12.94
N ASP A 137 6.20 -14.34 13.35
CA ASP A 137 7.45 -14.96 12.93
C ASP A 137 7.24 -15.76 11.64
N ILE A 138 8.10 -15.51 10.65
CA ILE A 138 8.09 -16.17 9.34
C ILE A 138 9.46 -16.82 9.12
N SER A 139 9.48 -18.12 8.92
CA SER A 139 10.66 -18.86 8.50
C SER A 139 10.74 -18.92 6.98
N ILE A 140 11.90 -18.56 6.42
CA ILE A 140 12.20 -18.73 5.00
C ILE A 140 13.34 -19.73 4.86
N ILE A 141 13.15 -20.73 4.00
CA ILE A 141 14.18 -21.68 3.59
C ILE A 141 14.53 -21.41 2.14
N ASN A 142 15.78 -21.08 1.87
CA ASN A 142 16.30 -20.95 0.52
C ASN A 142 17.17 -22.17 0.15
N PRO A 143 16.63 -23.13 -0.63
CA PRO A 143 17.39 -24.32 -1.03
C PRO A 143 18.48 -24.03 -2.08
N TYR A 144 18.53 -22.81 -2.62
CA TYR A 144 19.48 -22.40 -3.68
C TYR A 144 20.72 -21.69 -3.11
N GLN A 145 20.75 -21.44 -1.80
CA GLN A 145 21.86 -20.78 -1.11
C GLN A 145 22.33 -21.63 0.08
N VAL A 146 23.63 -21.66 0.32
CA VAL A 146 24.19 -22.26 1.54
C VAL A 146 24.14 -21.22 2.65
N THR A 147 23.50 -21.55 3.77
CA THR A 147 23.46 -20.68 4.95
C THR A 147 23.95 -21.48 6.17
N GLU A 148 25.21 -21.28 6.55
CA GLU A 148 25.87 -22.05 7.62
C GLU A 148 25.19 -21.86 8.99
N ASP A 149 24.61 -20.68 9.24
CA ASP A 149 23.94 -20.29 10.50
C ASP A 149 22.66 -21.09 10.85
N VAL A 150 22.15 -21.91 9.91
CA VAL A 150 20.83 -22.57 10.02
C VAL A 150 20.94 -24.04 10.45
N PHE A 151 22.15 -24.60 10.41
CA PHE A 151 22.40 -25.98 10.85
C PHE A 151 22.68 -26.04 12.37
N PRO A 152 22.29 -27.12 13.06
CA PRO A 152 22.60 -27.30 14.47
C PRO A 152 24.12 -27.40 14.71
N GLU A 153 24.62 -26.66 15.70
CA GLU A 153 26.06 -26.60 16.05
C GLU A 153 26.60 -27.90 16.66
N THR A 154 25.70 -28.78 17.12
CA THR A 154 26.03 -30.11 17.64
C THR A 154 25.02 -31.11 17.09
N VAL A 155 25.50 -32.22 16.52
CA VAL A 155 24.68 -33.39 16.20
C VAL A 155 24.18 -33.94 17.54
N VAL A 156 22.96 -33.59 17.92
CA VAL A 156 22.35 -34.11 19.15
C VAL A 156 21.88 -35.52 18.86
N ASP A 157 22.47 -36.49 19.56
CA ASP A 157 22.06 -37.89 19.56
C ASP A 157 20.54 -37.99 19.75
N SER A 158 19.85 -38.60 18.78
CA SER A 158 18.38 -38.64 18.66
C SER A 158 17.67 -39.30 19.85
N LEU A 159 18.42 -39.85 20.80
CA LEU A 159 17.93 -40.46 22.03
C LEU A 159 17.79 -39.49 23.23
N ASN A 160 18.26 -38.25 23.14
CA ASN A 160 18.25 -37.30 24.27
C ASN A 160 17.48 -36.00 24.04
N VAL A 161 16.74 -35.84 22.94
CA VAL A 161 15.88 -34.67 22.72
C VAL A 161 14.50 -34.93 23.30
N ILE A 162 14.37 -34.78 24.62
CA ILE A 162 13.10 -34.31 25.18
C ILE A 162 13.13 -32.80 25.04
N SER A 163 12.63 -32.29 23.91
CA SER A 163 12.42 -30.85 23.72
C SER A 163 11.62 -30.29 24.91
N PRO A 164 12.08 -29.21 25.58
CA PRO A 164 11.32 -28.56 26.64
C PRO A 164 9.96 -28.02 26.16
N THR A 165 9.78 -27.88 24.84
CA THR A 165 8.53 -27.44 24.20
C THR A 165 7.40 -28.47 24.29
N LEU A 166 7.67 -29.75 24.53
CA LEU A 166 6.63 -30.77 24.73
C LEU A 166 5.93 -30.68 26.10
N LYS A 167 6.44 -29.90 27.06
CA LYS A 167 5.75 -29.64 28.34
C LYS A 167 4.97 -28.32 28.38
N ALA A 168 5.20 -27.41 27.43
CA ALA A 168 4.40 -26.19 27.28
C ALA A 168 3.27 -26.36 26.24
N ALA A 169 3.43 -27.27 25.27
CA ALA A 169 2.39 -27.58 24.27
C ALA A 169 1.26 -28.48 24.80
N ALA A 170 1.43 -29.13 25.96
CA ALA A 170 0.43 -30.04 26.53
C ALA A 170 -0.67 -29.34 27.37
N ASN A 171 -0.59 -28.01 27.57
CA ASN A 171 -1.56 -27.25 28.38
C ASN A 171 -2.20 -26.06 27.67
N ILE A 172 -2.05 -25.95 26.36
CA ILE A 172 -3.04 -25.21 25.55
C ILE A 172 -3.86 -26.29 24.88
N VAL A 173 -4.83 -26.81 25.63
CA VAL A 173 -6.01 -27.41 25.02
C VAL A 173 -6.45 -26.41 23.97
N SER A 174 -6.36 -26.81 22.71
CA SER A 174 -7.20 -26.28 21.65
C SER A 174 -8.62 -26.43 22.15
N SER A 175 -9.10 -25.43 22.90
CA SER A 175 -10.50 -25.12 22.86
C SER A 175 -10.74 -24.88 21.38
N ALA A 176 -11.35 -25.84 20.71
CA ALA A 176 -12.26 -25.48 19.65
C ALA A 176 -13.15 -24.42 20.31
N THR A 177 -12.83 -23.14 20.11
CA THR A 177 -13.84 -22.10 20.24
C THR A 177 -14.86 -22.57 19.22
N THR A 178 -15.90 -23.24 19.71
CA THR A 178 -17.08 -23.51 18.91
C THR A 178 -17.55 -22.13 18.52
N ASN A 179 -17.10 -21.64 17.38
CA ASN A 179 -17.46 -20.31 16.94
C ASN A 179 -18.95 -20.41 16.63
N GLN A 180 -19.78 -19.86 17.52
CA GLN A 180 -21.23 -19.98 17.45
C GLN A 180 -21.80 -19.17 16.28
N LEU A 181 -20.97 -18.33 15.63
CA LEU A 181 -21.40 -17.42 14.58
C LEU A 181 -21.26 -18.04 13.18
N ILE A 182 -20.16 -18.74 12.92
CA ILE A 182 -19.88 -19.30 11.59
C ILE A 182 -19.46 -20.76 11.68
N SER A 183 -19.91 -21.56 10.70
CA SER A 183 -19.45 -22.94 10.51
C SER A 183 -19.12 -23.23 9.05
N ILE A 184 -18.18 -24.16 8.83
CA ILE A 184 -17.82 -24.68 7.50
C ILE A 184 -18.44 -26.07 7.36
N SER A 185 -19.13 -26.32 6.25
CA SER A 185 -19.84 -27.56 5.95
C SER A 185 -19.86 -27.86 4.45
N GLY A 186 -20.49 -28.97 4.05
CA GLY A 186 -20.69 -29.28 2.62
C GLY A 186 -19.44 -29.68 1.85
N ILE A 187 -18.36 -30.06 2.54
CA ILE A 187 -17.12 -30.53 1.94
C ILE A 187 -16.75 -31.91 2.43
N ASP A 188 -16.35 -32.78 1.50
CA ASP A 188 -15.84 -34.11 1.81
C ASP A 188 -14.46 -34.02 2.49
N LYS A 189 -14.26 -34.86 3.50
CA LYS A 189 -12.97 -34.91 4.22
C LYS A 189 -11.84 -35.50 3.37
N LYS A 190 -12.19 -36.23 2.30
CA LYS A 190 -11.26 -36.87 1.38
C LYS A 190 -11.65 -36.47 -0.03
N LEU A 191 -10.73 -35.83 -0.72
CA LEU A 191 -10.87 -35.39 -2.10
C LEU A 191 -9.84 -36.12 -2.97
N GLN A 192 -10.14 -36.30 -4.23
CA GLN A 192 -9.22 -36.80 -5.24
C GLN A 192 -8.32 -35.67 -5.75
N LYS A 193 -7.20 -36.03 -6.36
CA LYS A 193 -6.37 -35.09 -7.13
C LYS A 193 -7.13 -34.51 -8.31
N ARG A 194 -6.89 -33.23 -8.57
CA ARG A 194 -7.55 -32.43 -9.62
C ARG A 194 -9.10 -32.45 -9.56
N GLU A 195 -9.66 -32.71 -8.39
CA GLU A 195 -11.09 -32.65 -8.16
C GLU A 195 -11.55 -31.20 -8.00
N HIS A 196 -12.70 -30.86 -8.57
CA HIS A 196 -13.39 -29.62 -8.28
C HIS A 196 -14.29 -29.80 -7.05
N ALA A 197 -13.96 -29.12 -5.96
CA ALA A 197 -14.65 -29.21 -4.69
C ALA A 197 -15.31 -27.86 -4.33
N SER A 198 -16.29 -27.93 -3.44
CA SER A 198 -16.89 -26.75 -2.84
C SER A 198 -17.10 -26.95 -1.35
N LEU A 199 -17.19 -25.85 -0.63
CA LEU A 199 -17.57 -25.80 0.78
C LEU A 199 -18.63 -24.71 0.98
N VAL A 200 -19.45 -24.88 2.00
CA VAL A 200 -20.49 -23.95 2.41
C VAL A 200 -20.12 -23.36 3.75
N ILE A 201 -19.98 -22.03 3.77
CA ILE A 201 -19.85 -21.26 5.00
C ILE A 201 -21.25 -20.86 5.43
N LYS A 202 -21.70 -21.33 6.60
CA LYS A 202 -23.02 -21.06 7.15
C LYS A 202 -22.93 -20.06 8.30
N SER A 203 -23.78 -19.04 8.24
CA SER A 203 -24.07 -18.14 9.35
C SER A 203 -25.06 -18.80 10.31
N ALA A 204 -24.69 -18.93 11.58
CA ALA A 204 -25.53 -19.54 12.61
C ALA A 204 -26.45 -18.53 13.32
N GLU A 205 -26.14 -17.23 13.28
CA GLU A 205 -26.91 -16.16 13.95
C GLU A 205 -27.31 -15.00 13.03
N GLY A 206 -27.72 -15.29 11.79
CA GLY A 206 -28.26 -14.27 10.87
C GLY A 206 -27.30 -13.09 10.66
N THR A 207 -27.76 -11.86 10.93
CA THR A 207 -27.00 -10.62 10.72
C THR A 207 -25.75 -10.47 11.62
N LEU A 208 -25.64 -11.23 12.71
CA LEU A 208 -24.49 -11.16 13.63
C LEU A 208 -23.22 -11.75 13.05
N SER A 209 -23.35 -12.66 12.08
CA SER A 209 -22.22 -13.26 11.37
C SER A 209 -21.84 -12.49 10.11
N GLU A 210 -22.59 -11.45 9.76
CA GLU A 210 -22.24 -10.60 8.63
C GLU A 210 -20.91 -9.90 8.90
N GLY A 211 -20.07 -9.80 7.88
CA GLY A 211 -18.77 -9.16 8.02
C GLY A 211 -17.77 -9.60 6.97
N SER A 212 -16.50 -9.29 7.24
CA SER A 212 -15.41 -9.49 6.30
C SER A 212 -14.43 -10.53 6.77
N TYR A 213 -14.22 -11.52 5.91
CA TYR A 213 -13.43 -12.70 6.15
C TYR A 213 -12.40 -12.87 5.05
N SER A 214 -11.46 -13.78 5.29
CA SER A 214 -10.49 -14.27 4.33
C SER A 214 -10.32 -15.76 4.54
N ILE A 215 -10.26 -16.51 3.45
CA ILE A 215 -10.14 -17.97 3.47
C ILE A 215 -8.87 -18.41 2.75
N SER A 216 -8.14 -19.31 3.40
CA SER A 216 -6.94 -19.95 2.89
C SER A 216 -7.13 -21.46 2.91
N ILE A 217 -6.85 -22.15 1.82
CA ILE A 217 -6.78 -23.61 1.76
C ILE A 217 -5.36 -23.97 1.35
N ARG A 218 -4.57 -24.49 2.29
CA ARG A 218 -3.14 -24.74 2.09
C ARG A 218 -2.73 -26.10 2.62
N LYS A 219 -1.81 -26.76 1.92
CA LYS A 219 -1.19 -28.00 2.35
C LYS A 219 -0.52 -27.80 3.70
N LYS A 220 -0.80 -28.70 4.65
CA LYS A 220 -0.18 -28.70 5.96
C LYS A 220 1.32 -28.97 5.84
N ASP A 221 2.12 -28.15 6.51
CA ASP A 221 3.55 -28.34 6.62
C ASP A 221 3.85 -29.59 7.45
N ALA A 222 4.84 -30.38 7.01
CA ALA A 222 5.30 -31.57 7.71
C ALA A 222 6.46 -31.28 8.68
N MET A 223 6.85 -30.01 8.81
CA MET A 223 7.98 -29.55 9.60
C MET A 223 7.51 -28.60 10.69
N ASP A 224 8.29 -28.52 11.76
CA ASP A 224 8.12 -27.48 12.77
C ASP A 224 8.21 -26.11 12.10
N LYS A 225 7.28 -25.24 12.46
CA LYS A 225 7.18 -23.88 11.94
C LYS A 225 6.68 -22.95 13.03
N PRO A 226 6.93 -21.63 12.89
CA PRO A 226 6.42 -20.67 13.86
C PRO A 226 4.89 -20.76 14.00
N ASN A 227 4.40 -20.50 15.21
CA ASN A 227 2.98 -20.52 15.50
C ASN A 227 2.27 -19.35 14.82
N VAL A 228 1.16 -19.64 14.15
CA VAL A 228 0.30 -18.62 13.54
C VAL A 228 -0.75 -18.20 14.56
N SER A 229 -0.67 -16.96 15.05
CA SER A 229 -1.70 -16.39 15.92
C SER A 229 -2.97 -16.16 15.14
N THR A 230 -4.10 -16.66 15.65
CA THR A 230 -5.43 -16.43 15.07
C THR A 230 -5.90 -15.00 15.32
N PHE A 231 -6.95 -14.58 14.62
CA PHE A 231 -7.55 -13.27 14.85
C PHE A 231 -8.10 -13.18 16.28
N GLU A 232 -8.86 -14.18 16.73
CA GLU A 232 -9.40 -14.22 18.10
C GLU A 232 -8.31 -14.02 19.18
N ASN A 233 -7.17 -14.72 19.04
CA ASN A 233 -6.05 -14.60 19.98
C ASN A 233 -5.39 -13.23 19.92
N SER A 234 -5.11 -12.73 18.71
CA SER A 234 -4.49 -11.42 18.49
C SER A 234 -5.38 -10.29 19.00
N PHE A 235 -6.68 -10.38 18.78
CA PHE A 235 -7.69 -9.44 19.26
C PHE A 235 -7.79 -9.46 20.79
N SER A 236 -7.78 -10.64 21.42
CA SER A 236 -7.77 -10.75 22.88
C SER A 236 -6.51 -10.13 23.51
N SER A 237 -5.36 -10.31 22.88
CA SER A 237 -4.09 -9.70 23.29
C SER A 237 -4.16 -8.17 23.16
N PHE A 238 -4.68 -7.67 22.04
CA PHE A 238 -4.92 -6.26 21.80
C PHE A 238 -5.80 -5.61 22.88
N LEU A 239 -6.91 -6.25 23.27
CA LEU A 239 -7.79 -5.73 24.32
C LEU A 239 -7.10 -5.68 25.69
N LYS A 240 -6.11 -6.55 25.93
CA LYS A 240 -5.32 -6.59 27.18
C LYS A 240 -4.15 -5.61 27.18
N LYS A 241 -3.64 -5.18 26.01
CA LYS A 241 -2.54 -4.21 25.92
C LYS A 241 -2.95 -2.87 26.55
N GLY A 242 -2.18 -2.44 27.55
CA GLY A 242 -2.43 -1.29 28.42
C GLY A 242 -2.35 0.08 27.73
N MET A 243 -2.25 1.14 28.54
CA MET A 243 -2.22 2.53 28.07
C MET A 243 -1.03 2.77 27.14
N TYR A 244 -1.34 3.42 26.02
CA TYR A 244 -0.42 3.88 24.99
C TYR A 244 0.65 4.83 25.53
N LYS A 245 1.67 5.14 24.71
CA LYS A 245 2.70 6.09 25.10
C LYS A 245 2.04 7.42 25.48
N ASN A 246 2.35 7.95 26.66
CA ASN A 246 1.88 9.27 27.07
C ASN A 246 2.59 10.33 26.23
N LEU A 247 1.87 10.94 25.30
CA LEU A 247 2.36 12.05 24.48
C LEU A 247 2.62 13.27 25.37
N LYS A 248 3.63 14.06 25.00
CA LYS A 248 3.99 15.30 25.70
C LYS A 248 4.01 16.46 24.73
N VAL A 249 3.87 17.68 25.27
CA VAL A 249 4.12 18.89 24.50
C VAL A 249 5.56 18.86 23.98
N ALA A 250 5.75 19.29 22.74
CA ALA A 250 6.98 19.22 21.95
C ALA A 250 7.40 17.83 21.45
N ASP A 251 6.64 16.76 21.74
CA ASP A 251 6.83 15.48 21.04
C ASP A 251 6.47 15.65 19.56
N ASP A 252 7.18 14.91 18.72
CA ASP A 252 6.85 14.74 17.32
C ASP A 252 5.76 13.66 17.16
N ILE A 253 4.81 13.89 16.26
CA ILE A 253 3.62 13.06 16.05
C ILE A 253 3.40 12.78 14.57
N TYR A 254 3.15 11.52 14.24
CA TYR A 254 2.71 11.08 12.93
C TYR A 254 1.20 11.26 12.82
N ILE A 255 0.73 11.86 11.73
CA ILE A 255 -0.72 12.00 11.50
C ILE A 255 -1.31 10.76 10.81
N PRO A 256 -2.58 10.40 11.10
CA PRO A 256 -3.26 9.35 10.36
C PRO A 256 -3.50 9.78 8.91
N GLU A 257 -3.42 8.82 8.00
CA GLU A 257 -3.69 8.98 6.57
C GLU A 257 -5.20 8.99 6.32
N LEU A 258 -5.89 10.07 6.72
CA LEU A 258 -7.36 10.11 6.86
C LEU A 258 -8.16 10.08 5.55
N ARG A 259 -7.59 10.61 4.47
CA ARG A 259 -8.31 10.84 3.19
C ARG A 259 -7.75 10.05 2.02
N GLY A 260 -6.53 9.55 2.16
CA GLY A 260 -5.79 8.89 1.10
C GLY A 260 -4.35 8.70 1.53
N GLU A 261 -3.46 8.49 0.56
CA GLU A 261 -2.03 8.46 0.80
C GLU A 261 -1.53 9.86 1.15
N LEU A 262 -0.70 9.94 2.19
CA LEU A 262 -0.02 11.18 2.54
C LEU A 262 1.38 11.20 1.90
N VAL A 263 1.60 12.15 0.98
CA VAL A 263 2.94 12.44 0.45
C VAL A 263 3.43 13.72 1.11
N SER A 264 4.50 13.63 1.89
CA SER A 264 5.01 14.74 2.68
C SER A 264 6.51 14.94 2.49
N GLY A 265 6.99 16.12 2.88
CA GLY A 265 8.40 16.48 2.80
C GLY A 265 8.67 17.85 3.39
N LYS A 266 9.89 18.35 3.18
CA LYS A 266 10.34 19.66 3.64
C LYS A 266 11.00 20.46 2.52
N VAL A 267 10.84 21.78 2.58
CA VAL A 267 11.59 22.73 1.78
C VAL A 267 12.63 23.40 2.66
N VAL A 268 13.88 23.34 2.22
CA VAL A 268 15.03 23.92 2.93
C VAL A 268 15.84 24.84 2.03
N ASP A 269 16.49 25.83 2.60
CA ASP A 269 17.45 26.66 1.88
C ASP A 269 18.74 25.88 1.60
N LYS A 270 19.21 25.91 0.34
CA LYS A 270 20.37 25.13 -0.14
C LYS A 270 21.67 25.49 0.57
N ASN A 271 21.81 26.73 1.04
CA ASN A 271 23.06 27.22 1.62
C ASN A 271 23.08 27.03 3.14
N THR A 272 21.95 27.28 3.79
CA THR A 272 21.83 27.27 5.26
C THR A 272 21.23 25.99 5.82
N ASN A 273 20.56 25.18 4.99
CA ASN A 273 19.74 24.03 5.37
C ASN A 273 18.60 24.38 6.36
N LEU A 274 18.24 25.66 6.48
CA LEU A 274 17.14 26.09 7.34
C LEU A 274 15.80 25.85 6.64
N PRO A 275 14.73 25.53 7.40
CA PRO A 275 13.40 25.36 6.82
C PRO A 275 12.86 26.65 6.19
N VAL A 276 12.13 26.50 5.09
CA VAL A 276 11.54 27.62 4.35
C VAL A 276 10.01 27.58 4.46
N ALA A 277 9.48 28.48 5.28
CA ALA A 277 8.06 28.59 5.54
C ALA A 277 7.30 29.37 4.47
N ASN A 278 5.99 29.15 4.41
CA ASN A 278 5.03 29.89 3.60
C ASN A 278 5.24 29.86 2.07
N VAL A 279 5.94 28.85 1.56
CA VAL A 279 6.13 28.65 0.12
C VAL A 279 5.12 27.64 -0.39
N VAL A 280 4.55 27.90 -1.56
CA VAL A 280 3.64 26.94 -2.20
C VAL A 280 4.43 25.98 -3.07
N ILE A 281 4.09 24.70 -2.94
CA ILE A 281 4.58 23.58 -3.71
C ILE A 281 3.42 22.89 -4.44
N THR A 282 3.66 22.40 -5.64
CA THR A 282 2.66 21.64 -6.42
C THR A 282 3.13 20.21 -6.61
N LEU A 283 2.18 19.29 -6.79
CA LEU A 283 2.41 17.91 -7.17
C LEU A 283 1.56 17.58 -8.40
N SER A 284 2.17 16.95 -9.40
CA SER A 284 1.55 16.51 -10.65
C SER A 284 1.91 15.04 -10.92
N LEU A 285 0.94 14.15 -10.93
CA LEU A 285 1.03 12.81 -11.52
C LEU A 285 0.53 12.91 -12.96
N THR A 286 1.33 12.57 -13.96
CA THR A 286 0.98 12.80 -15.37
C THR A 286 0.34 11.58 -16.03
N GLY A 287 -0.32 11.79 -17.18
CA GLY A 287 -0.89 10.72 -18.00
C GLY A 287 -2.39 10.84 -18.18
N LYS A 288 -3.08 9.75 -18.51
CA LYS A 288 -4.54 9.75 -18.74
C LYS A 288 -5.31 10.16 -17.49
N ASP A 289 -4.93 9.57 -16.37
CA ASP A 289 -5.62 9.70 -15.09
C ASP A 289 -4.79 10.54 -14.14
N PHE A 290 -4.35 11.69 -14.65
CA PHE A 290 -3.46 12.58 -13.93
C PHE A 290 -4.08 13.12 -12.63
N ILE A 291 -3.22 13.41 -11.67
CA ILE A 291 -3.55 14.04 -10.39
C ILE A 291 -2.73 15.32 -10.24
N PHE A 292 -3.36 16.42 -9.85
CA PHE A 292 -2.73 17.68 -9.48
C PHE A 292 -3.17 18.09 -8.09
N ASP A 293 -2.22 18.51 -7.26
CA ASP A 293 -2.48 19.06 -5.93
C ASP A 293 -1.47 20.16 -5.58
N THR A 294 -1.81 21.00 -4.60
CA THR A 294 -0.95 22.07 -4.12
C THR A 294 -0.97 22.16 -2.60
N SER A 295 0.20 22.41 -2.02
CA SER A 295 0.38 22.52 -0.58
C SER A 295 1.21 23.75 -0.25
N LYS A 296 1.13 24.24 0.99
CA LYS A 296 1.92 25.36 1.49
C LYS A 296 2.77 24.90 2.65
N THR A 297 4.05 25.29 2.66
CA THR A 297 4.94 24.93 3.75
C THR A 297 4.59 25.65 5.05
N ASP A 298 4.66 24.92 6.16
CA ASP A 298 4.48 25.46 7.51
C ASP A 298 5.74 26.17 8.04
N GLU A 299 5.73 26.62 9.30
CA GLU A 299 6.88 27.27 9.97
C GLU A 299 8.14 26.38 10.00
N ASN A 300 7.97 25.05 9.94
CA ASN A 300 9.06 24.07 9.91
C ASN A 300 9.43 23.65 8.48
N GLY A 301 8.96 24.38 7.47
CA GLY A 301 9.18 24.11 6.06
C GLY A 301 8.49 22.84 5.55
N ALA A 302 7.63 22.20 6.34
CA ALA A 302 6.98 20.93 6.01
C ALA A 302 5.76 21.16 5.11
N PHE A 303 5.55 20.26 4.15
CA PHE A 303 4.38 20.23 3.26
C PHE A 303 3.75 18.85 3.22
N TYR A 304 2.47 18.80 2.85
CA TYR A 304 1.66 17.59 2.82
C TYR A 304 0.70 17.62 1.64
N PHE A 305 0.69 16.55 0.83
CA PHE A 305 -0.29 16.27 -0.22
C PHE A 305 -1.14 15.07 0.18
N ASN A 306 -2.44 15.12 -0.07
CA ASN A 306 -3.35 14.00 0.19
C ASN A 306 -3.83 13.43 -1.15
N LEU A 307 -3.33 12.26 -1.51
CA LEU A 307 -3.70 11.56 -2.73
C LEU A 307 -4.80 10.55 -2.41
N ASN A 308 -6.04 10.94 -2.68
CA ASN A 308 -7.21 10.10 -2.39
C ASN A 308 -7.42 9.05 -3.50
N GLU A 309 -7.07 9.44 -4.72
CA GLU A 309 -7.21 8.63 -5.91
C GLU A 309 -6.09 7.60 -6.01
N GLU A 310 -6.41 6.49 -6.65
CA GLU A 310 -5.44 5.49 -7.03
C GLU A 310 -4.66 5.93 -8.26
N TYR A 311 -3.41 5.50 -8.40
CA TYR A 311 -2.56 5.91 -9.52
C TYR A 311 -1.54 4.83 -9.87
N TYR A 312 -1.00 4.92 -11.09
CA TYR A 312 0.03 4.00 -11.60
C TYR A 312 1.44 4.60 -11.63
N ASN A 313 1.55 5.93 -11.53
CA ASN A 313 2.81 6.65 -11.61
C ASN A 313 3.80 6.19 -10.54
N GLU A 314 5.03 5.85 -10.93
CA GLU A 314 6.14 5.64 -10.01
C GLU A 314 6.69 6.98 -9.48
N ASN A 315 6.55 8.04 -10.29
CA ASN A 315 7.19 9.32 -10.04
C ASN A 315 6.15 10.44 -10.11
N ALA A 316 6.31 11.43 -9.24
CA ALA A 316 5.58 12.69 -9.29
C ALA A 316 6.45 13.83 -9.83
N LEU A 317 5.81 14.81 -10.43
CA LEU A 317 6.43 16.09 -10.76
C LEU A 317 6.12 17.09 -9.65
N VAL A 318 7.15 17.73 -9.13
CA VAL A 318 7.04 18.70 -8.04
C VAL A 318 7.60 20.04 -8.50
N LEU A 319 6.85 21.11 -8.25
CA LEU A 319 7.22 22.46 -8.62
C LEU A 319 7.09 23.42 -7.44
N LEU A 320 8.10 24.27 -7.26
CA LEU A 320 8.09 25.31 -6.23
C LEU A 320 7.62 26.66 -6.79
N LEU A 321 6.57 27.21 -6.19
CA LEU A 321 5.99 28.50 -6.55
C LEU A 321 6.54 29.62 -5.66
N ALA A 322 7.86 29.81 -5.70
CA ALA A 322 8.58 30.91 -5.06
C ALA A 322 9.34 31.78 -6.09
N LYS A 323 9.61 33.04 -5.72
CA LYS A 323 10.50 33.92 -6.51
C LYS A 323 11.95 33.44 -6.45
N ASP A 324 12.43 33.07 -5.26
CA ASP A 324 13.81 32.65 -5.00
C ASP A 324 13.99 31.13 -5.00
N LYS A 325 13.16 30.42 -5.77
CA LYS A 325 13.11 28.95 -5.83
C LYS A 325 14.46 28.28 -6.11
N GLU A 326 15.35 28.97 -6.83
CA GLU A 326 16.69 28.47 -7.17
C GLU A 326 17.56 28.26 -5.92
N ASN A 327 17.23 28.93 -4.82
CA ASN A 327 17.93 28.82 -3.55
C ASN A 327 17.40 27.68 -2.67
N TYR A 328 16.35 26.98 -3.07
CA TYR A 328 15.64 26.03 -2.21
C TYR A 328 15.73 24.60 -2.73
N ASN A 329 15.81 23.64 -1.80
CA ASN A 329 15.74 22.22 -2.09
C ASN A 329 14.43 21.63 -1.53
N VAL A 330 13.82 20.71 -2.28
CA VAL A 330 12.64 19.95 -1.83
C VAL A 330 13.13 18.55 -1.48
N ILE A 331 12.79 18.09 -0.28
CA ILE A 331 13.19 16.78 0.24
C ILE A 331 11.91 16.07 0.66
N LEU A 332 11.59 14.93 0.04
CA LEU A 332 10.48 14.09 0.50
C LEU A 332 10.86 13.36 1.80
N ASP A 333 9.87 13.10 2.63
CA ASP A 333 10.08 12.35 3.87
C ASP A 333 10.43 10.89 3.58
N GLU A 334 11.40 10.38 4.33
CA GLU A 334 11.76 8.96 4.28
C GLU A 334 10.68 8.10 4.93
N GLN A 335 10.61 6.84 4.48
CA GLN A 335 9.73 5.85 5.09
C GLN A 335 10.16 5.57 6.54
N TYR A 336 9.16 5.30 7.39
CA TYR A 336 9.41 4.90 8.79
C TYR A 336 10.36 3.70 8.85
N LYS A 337 11.40 3.81 9.68
CA LYS A 337 12.36 2.73 9.92
C LYS A 337 12.01 2.02 11.21
N ILE A 338 11.82 0.70 11.13
CA ILE A 338 11.55 -0.16 12.27
C ILE A 338 12.75 -0.15 13.23
N ASN A 339 12.47 -0.17 14.53
CA ASN A 339 13.49 -0.19 15.56
C ASN A 339 13.77 -1.64 15.92
N MET A 340 14.93 -2.15 15.51
CA MET A 340 15.27 -3.56 15.68
C MET A 340 15.50 -3.96 17.13
N THR A 341 15.70 -3.02 18.07
CA THR A 341 15.90 -3.36 19.49
C THR A 341 14.67 -3.95 20.15
N ASP A 342 13.49 -3.69 19.59
CA ASP A 342 12.20 -4.08 20.18
C ASP A 342 11.70 -5.41 19.59
N LEU A 343 12.52 -6.08 18.77
CA LEU A 343 12.18 -7.30 18.05
C LEU A 343 13.02 -8.49 18.53
N SER A 344 12.36 -9.60 18.88
CA SER A 344 13.01 -10.86 19.27
C SER A 344 12.93 -11.94 18.19
N PHE A 345 14.06 -12.42 17.68
CA PHE A 345 14.08 -13.42 16.61
C PHE A 345 14.48 -14.79 17.14
N ASP A 346 13.67 -15.81 16.85
CA ASP A 346 14.05 -17.20 17.08
C ASP A 346 15.06 -17.66 16.03
N LYS A 347 15.89 -18.67 16.35
CA LYS A 347 16.81 -19.27 15.38
C LYS A 347 16.06 -20.29 14.51
N LEU A 348 16.21 -20.19 13.18
CA LEU A 348 15.78 -21.23 12.27
C LEU A 348 16.75 -22.41 12.39
N VAL A 349 16.22 -23.61 12.60
CA VAL A 349 17.00 -24.85 12.64
C VAL A 349 16.50 -25.75 11.52
N VAL A 350 17.40 -26.18 10.63
CA VAL A 350 17.12 -27.16 9.58
C VAL A 350 17.88 -28.45 9.90
N ASP A 351 17.14 -29.52 10.16
CA ASP A 351 17.68 -30.86 10.41
C ASP A 351 17.76 -31.68 9.10
N SER A 352 18.62 -32.68 9.10
CA SER A 352 18.83 -33.63 8.02
C SER A 352 17.58 -34.41 7.60
N ASP A 353 16.66 -34.68 8.52
CA ASP A 353 15.38 -35.34 8.25
C ASP A 353 14.42 -34.49 7.39
N MET A 354 14.61 -33.17 7.38
CA MET A 354 13.83 -32.22 6.57
C MET A 354 14.24 -32.23 5.08
N LYS A 355 15.36 -32.85 4.72
CA LYS A 355 15.96 -32.81 3.38
C LYS A 355 14.98 -33.20 2.28
N ASP A 356 14.34 -34.36 2.41
CA ASP A 356 13.48 -34.90 1.35
C ASP A 356 12.21 -34.05 1.19
N PHE A 357 11.70 -33.49 2.28
CA PHE A 357 10.57 -32.56 2.25
C PHE A 357 10.94 -31.26 1.53
N ILE A 358 12.07 -30.64 1.92
CA ILE A 358 12.55 -29.38 1.31
C ILE A 358 12.81 -29.60 -0.18
N LEU A 359 13.47 -30.70 -0.55
CA LEU A 359 13.76 -31.03 -1.94
C LEU A 359 12.47 -31.20 -2.76
N LYS A 360 11.52 -32.00 -2.27
CA LYS A 360 10.24 -32.22 -2.96
C LYS A 360 9.44 -30.91 -3.11
N ARG A 361 9.35 -30.10 -2.05
CA ARG A 361 8.65 -28.80 -2.10
C ARG A 361 9.36 -27.82 -3.04
N SER A 362 10.69 -27.80 -3.06
CA SER A 362 11.48 -27.00 -3.99
C SER A 362 11.23 -27.40 -5.44
N ILE A 363 11.19 -28.69 -5.77
CA ILE A 363 10.88 -29.17 -7.12
C ILE A 363 9.47 -28.74 -7.53
N ASN A 364 8.48 -28.96 -6.67
CA ASN A 364 7.10 -28.51 -6.92
C ASN A 364 7.06 -27.00 -7.20
N ASN A 365 7.76 -26.21 -6.40
CA ASN A 365 7.81 -24.76 -6.55
C ASN A 365 8.48 -24.32 -7.85
N GLN A 366 9.54 -25.00 -8.29
CA GLN A 366 10.18 -24.73 -9.58
C GLN A 366 9.24 -25.00 -10.76
N ILE A 367 8.48 -26.10 -10.69
CA ILE A 367 7.48 -26.42 -11.72
C ILE A 367 6.38 -25.35 -11.74
N GLU A 368 5.83 -24.96 -10.59
CA GLU A 368 4.80 -23.91 -10.52
C GLU A 368 5.30 -22.58 -11.10
N ASN A 369 6.50 -22.15 -10.73
CA ASN A 369 7.09 -20.92 -11.26
C ASN A 369 7.38 -20.98 -12.77
N ALA A 370 7.73 -22.15 -13.31
CA ALA A 370 7.95 -22.34 -14.74
C ALA A 370 6.67 -22.17 -15.58
N TYR A 371 5.50 -22.36 -14.98
CA TYR A 371 4.19 -22.20 -15.63
C TYR A 371 3.41 -20.96 -15.15
N ALA A 372 4.04 -20.07 -14.39
CA ALA A 372 3.39 -18.88 -13.82
C ALA A 372 2.75 -17.96 -14.88
N ASP A 373 3.28 -17.93 -16.10
CA ASP A 373 2.74 -17.14 -17.20
C ASP A 373 1.35 -17.59 -17.66
N VAL A 374 1.01 -18.87 -17.46
CA VAL A 374 -0.33 -19.41 -17.77
C VAL A 374 -1.28 -19.25 -16.57
N LYS A 375 -0.73 -19.17 -15.35
CA LYS A 375 -1.45 -19.01 -14.07
C LYS A 375 -1.38 -17.56 -13.56
N ARG A 376 -1.56 -16.57 -14.45
CA ARG A 376 -1.41 -15.15 -14.10
C ARG A 376 -2.59 -14.65 -13.26
N ASN A 377 -2.28 -13.88 -12.24
CA ASN A 377 -3.27 -13.10 -11.50
C ASN A 377 -3.71 -11.91 -12.34
N ASP A 378 -4.99 -11.56 -12.24
CA ASP A 378 -5.53 -10.38 -12.91
C ASP A 378 -5.32 -9.15 -12.02
N ILE A 379 -4.64 -8.14 -12.55
CA ILE A 379 -4.53 -6.86 -11.84
C ILE A 379 -5.90 -6.20 -11.94
N THR A 380 -6.51 -5.93 -10.79
CA THR A 380 -7.78 -5.21 -10.73
C THR A 380 -7.55 -3.82 -11.33
N PRO A 381 -8.27 -3.43 -12.39
CA PRO A 381 -8.17 -2.09 -12.93
C PRO A 381 -8.46 -1.09 -11.82
N ILE A 382 -7.65 -0.05 -11.75
CA ILE A 382 -7.91 1.04 -10.82
C ILE A 382 -9.23 1.70 -11.21
N ASP A 383 -10.22 1.68 -10.31
CA ASP A 383 -11.42 2.51 -10.45
C ASP A 383 -11.04 3.94 -10.07
N ASN A 384 -10.63 4.72 -11.08
CA ASN A 384 -10.17 6.08 -10.85
C ASN A 384 -11.35 6.97 -10.47
N LEU A 385 -11.41 7.33 -9.20
CA LEU A 385 -12.22 8.44 -8.72
C LEU A 385 -11.79 9.69 -9.49
N VAL A 386 -12.66 10.21 -10.36
CA VAL A 386 -12.31 11.39 -11.15
C VAL A 386 -12.18 12.58 -10.19
N PRO A 387 -11.01 13.22 -10.09
CA PRO A 387 -10.84 14.37 -9.21
C PRO A 387 -11.85 15.46 -9.52
N PHE A 388 -12.35 16.16 -8.49
CA PHE A 388 -13.41 17.17 -8.63
C PHE A 388 -13.10 18.29 -9.64
N TYR A 389 -11.81 18.56 -9.85
CA TYR A 389 -11.29 19.59 -10.77
C TYR A 389 -11.18 19.07 -12.22
N ARG A 390 -11.49 17.80 -12.48
CA ARG A 390 -11.58 17.21 -13.82
C ARG A 390 -13.02 17.09 -14.33
N THR A 391 -13.94 17.80 -13.70
CA THR A 391 -15.29 18.06 -14.24
C THR A 391 -15.25 19.34 -15.07
N TYR A 392 -15.55 19.21 -16.36
CA TYR A 392 -15.46 20.29 -17.34
C TYR A 392 -16.85 20.74 -17.80
N ASP A 393 -17.00 22.04 -18.06
CA ASP A 393 -18.22 22.61 -18.63
C ASP A 393 -18.32 22.27 -20.12
N GLU A 394 -17.19 22.35 -20.83
CA GLU A 394 -17.10 22.02 -22.26
C GLU A 394 -15.82 21.25 -22.58
N VAL A 395 -15.93 20.39 -23.60
CA VAL A 395 -14.84 19.57 -24.14
C VAL A 395 -14.83 19.70 -25.66
N TYR A 396 -13.78 20.29 -26.20
CA TYR A 396 -13.55 20.46 -27.63
C TYR A 396 -12.64 19.33 -28.11
N LEU A 397 -13.17 18.44 -28.95
CA LEU A 397 -12.36 17.53 -29.75
C LEU A 397 -11.83 18.32 -30.96
N LEU A 398 -10.54 18.62 -30.97
CA LEU A 398 -10.01 19.57 -31.96
C LEU A 398 -10.02 19.03 -33.40
N ASP A 399 -10.21 17.72 -33.61
CA ASP A 399 -10.39 17.13 -34.94
C ASP A 399 -11.72 17.54 -35.60
N ASP A 400 -12.69 18.03 -34.83
CA ASP A 400 -13.97 18.53 -35.34
C ASP A 400 -13.88 19.97 -35.89
N TYR A 401 -12.71 20.60 -35.78
CA TYR A 401 -12.47 22.01 -36.12
C TYR A 401 -11.26 22.20 -37.04
N THR A 402 -11.19 23.36 -37.69
CA THR A 402 -10.02 23.74 -38.48
C THR A 402 -8.78 23.88 -37.57
N ARG A 403 -7.75 23.07 -37.83
CA ARG A 403 -6.53 23.09 -37.03
C ARG A 403 -5.66 24.32 -37.30
N PHE A 404 -5.39 25.10 -36.25
CA PHE A 404 -4.45 26.21 -36.29
C PHE A 404 -3.01 25.77 -36.00
N SER A 405 -2.07 26.71 -36.10
CA SER A 405 -0.64 26.42 -35.92
C SER A 405 -0.18 26.52 -34.47
N SER A 406 -0.86 27.34 -33.67
CA SER A 406 -0.52 27.65 -32.28
C SER A 406 -1.73 27.51 -31.35
N LEU A 407 -1.47 27.35 -30.06
CA LEU A 407 -2.51 27.40 -29.04
C LEU A 407 -3.18 28.78 -29.00
N GLU A 408 -2.40 29.86 -29.08
CA GLU A 408 -2.94 31.23 -29.07
C GLU A 408 -4.00 31.44 -30.16
N GLU A 409 -3.72 31.07 -31.41
CA GLU A 409 -4.71 31.13 -32.51
C GLU A 409 -5.92 30.23 -32.23
N THR A 410 -5.68 29.00 -31.76
CA THR A 410 -6.75 28.03 -31.46
C THR A 410 -7.73 28.58 -30.41
N PHE A 411 -7.23 29.20 -29.35
CA PHE A 411 -8.06 29.77 -28.29
C PHE A 411 -8.85 31.00 -28.76
N VAL A 412 -8.27 31.84 -29.62
CA VAL A 412 -8.96 33.03 -30.14
C VAL A 412 -10.08 32.65 -31.11
N GLU A 413 -9.86 31.64 -31.95
CA GLU A 413 -10.77 31.32 -33.07
C GLU A 413 -11.82 30.26 -32.74
N ILE A 414 -11.52 29.31 -31.84
CA ILE A 414 -12.38 28.11 -31.62
C ILE A 414 -13.00 28.07 -30.23
N ILE A 415 -12.23 28.40 -29.19
CA ILE A 415 -12.63 28.09 -27.82
C ILE A 415 -13.45 29.24 -27.24
N ASP A 416 -14.76 29.05 -27.08
CA ASP A 416 -15.60 30.05 -26.43
C ASP A 416 -15.28 30.15 -24.92
N HIS A 417 -15.60 31.30 -24.33
CA HIS A 417 -15.41 31.61 -22.91
C HIS A 417 -13.96 31.66 -22.41
N VAL A 418 -12.97 31.35 -23.26
CA VAL A 418 -11.55 31.43 -22.94
C VAL A 418 -10.90 32.44 -23.88
N TRP A 419 -10.13 33.39 -23.35
CA TRP A 419 -9.39 34.35 -24.17
C TRP A 419 -7.98 34.57 -23.64
N VAL A 420 -7.13 35.11 -24.50
CA VAL A 420 -5.78 35.54 -24.15
C VAL A 420 -5.81 37.03 -23.83
N ARG A 421 -5.26 37.42 -22.68
CA ARG A 421 -5.01 38.83 -22.33
C ARG A 421 -3.56 39.04 -21.95
N LYS A 422 -3.12 40.29 -21.95
CA LYS A 422 -1.84 40.67 -21.33
C LYS A 422 -2.00 40.75 -19.81
N SER A 423 -1.06 40.15 -19.08
CA SER A 423 -0.91 40.33 -17.64
C SER A 423 -0.31 41.71 -17.30
N ALA A 424 -0.17 42.03 -16.01
CA ALA A 424 0.50 43.25 -15.57
C ALA A 424 1.97 43.35 -16.03
N ASN A 425 2.63 42.21 -16.29
CA ASN A 425 3.99 42.13 -16.83
C ASN A 425 4.02 42.04 -18.37
N GLU A 426 2.91 42.36 -19.04
CA GLU A 426 2.69 42.23 -20.49
C GLU A 426 2.78 40.81 -21.08
N ASP A 427 3.04 39.80 -20.26
CA ASP A 427 3.03 38.41 -20.73
C ASP A 427 1.60 37.94 -21.07
N PRO A 428 1.41 37.21 -22.19
CA PRO A 428 0.11 36.66 -22.55
C PRO A 428 -0.31 35.58 -21.55
N VAL A 429 -1.56 35.66 -21.10
CA VAL A 429 -2.17 34.73 -20.16
C VAL A 429 -3.58 34.37 -20.58
N PHE A 430 -3.94 33.09 -20.48
CA PHE A 430 -5.32 32.66 -20.58
C PHE A 430 -6.18 33.24 -19.45
N GLN A 431 -7.45 33.49 -19.76
CA GLN A 431 -8.51 33.87 -18.84
C GLN A 431 -9.78 33.11 -19.22
N ILE A 432 -10.53 32.70 -18.21
CA ILE A 432 -11.79 31.97 -18.38
C ILE A 432 -12.92 32.84 -17.85
N ARG A 433 -14.00 32.97 -18.62
CA ARG A 433 -15.17 33.78 -18.26
C ARG A 433 -15.86 33.14 -17.05
N PRO A 434 -15.99 33.85 -15.91
CA PRO A 434 -16.78 33.34 -14.79
C PRO A 434 -18.24 33.06 -15.20
N PRO A 435 -18.97 32.20 -14.47
CA PRO A 435 -20.42 32.08 -14.63
C PRO A 435 -21.11 33.44 -14.39
N LEU A 436 -22.29 33.64 -14.97
CA LEU A 436 -22.99 34.95 -15.00
C LEU A 436 -23.20 35.59 -13.61
N ASP A 437 -23.34 34.77 -12.57
CA ASP A 437 -23.59 35.22 -11.20
C ASP A 437 -22.31 35.62 -10.43
N TYR A 438 -21.13 35.49 -11.05
CA TYR A 438 -19.86 35.80 -10.41
C TYR A 438 -19.24 37.09 -10.95
N PRO A 439 -18.62 37.91 -10.07
CA PRO A 439 -17.89 39.09 -10.52
C PRO A 439 -16.71 38.69 -11.40
N GLU A 440 -16.32 39.60 -12.30
CA GLU A 440 -15.09 39.43 -13.06
C GLU A 440 -13.89 39.21 -12.13
N SER A 441 -13.00 38.31 -12.54
CA SER A 441 -11.86 37.89 -11.75
C SER A 441 -10.58 38.13 -12.55
N SER A 442 -9.58 38.67 -11.87
CA SER A 442 -8.24 38.80 -12.44
C SER A 442 -7.37 37.56 -12.21
N LEU A 443 -7.88 36.55 -11.49
CA LEU A 443 -7.12 35.34 -11.19
C LEU A 443 -6.83 34.54 -12.48
N PRO A 444 -5.65 33.93 -12.61
CA PRO A 444 -5.37 33.01 -13.71
C PRO A 444 -6.14 31.68 -13.54
N PRO A 445 -6.48 31.00 -14.64
CA PRO A 445 -6.95 29.62 -14.59
C PRO A 445 -5.82 28.66 -14.22
N LEU A 446 -6.18 27.49 -13.73
CA LEU A 446 -5.27 26.34 -13.64
C LEU A 446 -5.09 25.78 -15.05
N VAL A 447 -3.86 25.79 -15.58
CA VAL A 447 -3.58 25.25 -16.92
C VAL A 447 -2.79 23.95 -16.79
N LEU A 448 -3.33 22.88 -17.38
CA LEU A 448 -2.76 21.53 -17.38
C LEU A 448 -2.63 21.01 -18.81
N ILE A 449 -1.49 20.40 -19.14
CA ILE A 449 -1.31 19.64 -20.38
C ILE A 449 -0.83 18.23 -20.01
N ASP A 450 -1.63 17.20 -20.31
CA ASP A 450 -1.38 15.81 -19.89
C ASP A 450 -1.11 15.64 -18.37
N GLY A 451 -1.71 16.52 -17.56
CA GLY A 451 -1.50 16.57 -16.11
C GLY A 451 -0.29 17.38 -15.64
N VAL A 452 0.51 17.92 -16.57
CA VAL A 452 1.63 18.81 -16.24
C VAL A 452 1.11 20.22 -15.98
N PHE A 453 1.41 20.76 -14.80
CA PHE A 453 1.06 22.14 -14.44
C PHE A 453 1.87 23.18 -15.21
N ILE A 454 1.16 24.07 -15.91
CA ILE A 454 1.77 25.13 -16.70
C ILE A 454 1.75 26.43 -15.91
N LYS A 455 2.85 26.70 -15.20
CA LYS A 455 3.03 27.94 -14.42
C LYS A 455 3.04 29.21 -15.28
N SER A 456 3.68 29.16 -16.45
CA SER A 456 3.78 30.30 -17.37
C SER A 456 3.01 30.01 -18.66
N HIS A 457 1.87 30.68 -18.83
CA HIS A 457 1.03 30.50 -20.02
C HIS A 457 1.76 30.96 -21.30
N LYS A 458 2.61 31.99 -21.21
CA LYS A 458 3.46 32.45 -22.32
C LYS A 458 4.31 31.33 -22.93
N ALA A 459 4.80 30.41 -22.10
CA ALA A 459 5.65 29.31 -22.55
C ALA A 459 4.93 28.36 -23.53
N ILE A 460 3.59 28.37 -23.56
CA ILE A 460 2.79 27.45 -24.37
C ILE A 460 1.98 28.14 -25.46
N MET A 461 1.97 29.47 -25.56
CA MET A 461 1.17 30.19 -26.59
C MET A 461 1.49 29.71 -28.01
N GLY A 462 2.78 29.55 -28.33
CA GLY A 462 3.26 29.03 -29.61
C GLY A 462 3.28 27.50 -29.72
N PHE A 463 2.74 26.77 -28.75
CA PHE A 463 2.73 25.31 -28.81
C PHE A 463 1.85 24.82 -29.96
N ASN A 464 2.34 23.84 -30.72
CA ASN A 464 1.65 23.36 -31.92
C ASN A 464 0.36 22.62 -31.55
N SER A 465 -0.79 23.24 -31.84
CA SER A 465 -2.10 22.71 -31.48
C SER A 465 -2.49 21.44 -32.25
N LYS A 466 -1.78 21.10 -33.35
CA LYS A 466 -1.94 19.81 -34.04
C LYS A 466 -1.51 18.61 -33.20
N LYS A 467 -0.74 18.83 -32.12
CA LYS A 467 -0.38 17.78 -31.15
C LYS A 467 -1.46 17.58 -30.07
N ILE A 468 -2.40 18.51 -29.96
CA ILE A 468 -3.46 18.49 -28.96
C ILE A 468 -4.66 17.76 -29.53
N LYS A 469 -5.15 16.76 -28.80
CA LYS A 469 -6.35 16.02 -29.12
C LYS A 469 -7.59 16.76 -28.62
N THR A 470 -7.62 17.10 -27.34
CA THR A 470 -8.77 17.75 -26.70
C THR A 470 -8.35 18.99 -25.92
N ILE A 471 -9.24 19.97 -25.88
CA ILE A 471 -9.19 21.11 -24.95
C ILE A 471 -10.47 21.09 -24.14
N SER A 472 -10.35 21.09 -22.83
CA SER A 472 -11.48 21.10 -21.90
C SER A 472 -11.32 22.25 -20.93
N PHE A 473 -12.42 22.90 -20.56
CA PHE A 473 -12.38 23.93 -19.54
C PHE A 473 -13.55 23.86 -18.57
N SER A 474 -13.32 24.42 -17.38
CA SER A 474 -14.35 24.71 -16.39
C SER A 474 -14.24 26.17 -15.97
N ARG A 475 -15.38 26.83 -15.79
CA ARG A 475 -15.51 28.26 -15.49
C ARG A 475 -15.57 28.55 -13.99
N ASN A 476 -15.93 27.53 -13.21
CA ASN A 476 -16.07 27.65 -11.76
C ASN A 476 -14.74 28.01 -11.10
N ARG A 477 -14.81 28.65 -9.94
CA ARG A 477 -13.62 28.93 -9.15
C ARG A 477 -13.19 27.67 -8.41
N TYR A 478 -11.92 27.31 -8.53
CA TYR A 478 -11.36 26.14 -7.84
C TYR A 478 -10.37 26.60 -6.79
N ILE A 479 -10.51 26.05 -5.58
CA ILE A 479 -9.58 26.24 -4.47
C ILE A 479 -8.85 24.92 -4.30
N MET A 480 -7.55 24.92 -4.55
CA MET A 480 -6.66 23.78 -4.37
C MET A 480 -5.63 24.19 -3.32
N GLY A 481 -5.69 23.56 -2.14
CA GLY A 481 -4.90 23.94 -0.97
C GLY A 481 -4.86 25.47 -0.74
N PRO A 482 -3.68 26.12 -0.85
CA PRO A 482 -3.52 27.56 -0.65
C PRO A 482 -3.82 28.41 -1.91
N HIS A 483 -4.06 27.81 -3.08
CA HIS A 483 -4.23 28.51 -4.35
C HIS A 483 -5.68 28.54 -4.82
N THR A 484 -6.06 29.69 -5.37
CA THR A 484 -7.36 29.90 -6.00
C THR A 484 -7.18 30.18 -7.48
N PHE A 485 -7.86 29.40 -8.31
CA PHE A 485 -7.85 29.52 -9.77
C PHE A 485 -9.22 29.97 -10.28
N GLN A 486 -9.24 30.87 -11.27
CA GLN A 486 -10.47 31.17 -12.00
C GLN A 486 -10.63 30.21 -13.16
N GLY A 487 -11.29 29.09 -12.88
CA GLY A 487 -11.47 28.03 -13.85
C GLY A 487 -10.26 27.14 -14.04
N ILE A 488 -10.48 26.12 -14.85
CA ILE A 488 -9.49 25.11 -15.21
C ILE A 488 -9.46 25.03 -16.71
N LEU A 489 -8.26 24.95 -17.27
CA LEU A 489 -8.01 24.68 -18.66
C LEU A 489 -7.14 23.43 -18.74
N SER A 490 -7.70 22.34 -19.24
CA SER A 490 -7.05 21.06 -19.37
C SER A 490 -6.89 20.71 -20.85
N MET A 491 -5.72 20.26 -21.25
CA MET A 491 -5.44 19.87 -22.63
C MET A 491 -4.83 18.47 -22.64
N GLU A 492 -5.30 17.64 -23.57
CA GLU A 492 -4.78 16.29 -23.79
C GLU A 492 -4.04 16.25 -25.11
N THR A 493 -2.78 15.81 -25.12
CA THR A 493 -2.06 15.51 -26.37
C THR A 493 -2.42 14.12 -26.88
N PHE A 494 -2.26 13.87 -28.19
CA PHE A 494 -2.53 12.55 -28.76
C PHE A 494 -1.74 11.41 -28.10
N ASN A 495 -0.48 11.69 -27.74
CA ASN A 495 0.45 10.71 -27.17
C ASN A 495 0.53 10.77 -25.64
N ARG A 496 -0.13 11.76 -25.01
CA ARG A 496 -0.11 12.02 -23.56
C ARG A 496 1.30 12.16 -22.96
N ASN A 497 2.23 12.72 -23.74
CA ASN A 497 3.65 12.76 -23.40
C ASN A 497 4.22 14.19 -23.37
N TYR A 498 3.38 15.20 -23.12
CA TYR A 498 3.84 16.60 -23.08
C TYR A 498 5.07 16.80 -22.18
N ARG A 499 5.16 16.07 -21.07
CA ARG A 499 6.31 16.07 -20.14
C ARG A 499 7.66 15.82 -20.82
N GLU A 500 7.72 14.96 -21.84
CA GLU A 500 8.96 14.65 -22.56
C GLU A 500 9.48 15.83 -23.38
N SER A 501 8.56 16.71 -23.81
CA SER A 501 8.86 17.92 -24.57
C SER A 501 9.12 19.15 -23.71
N LEU A 502 8.87 19.04 -22.40
CA LEU A 502 9.00 20.15 -21.47
C LEU A 502 10.43 20.21 -20.89
N TYR A 503 11.14 21.30 -21.18
CA TYR A 503 12.33 21.67 -20.44
C TYR A 503 11.97 22.79 -19.46
N GLN A 504 11.82 22.44 -18.18
CA GLN A 504 11.53 23.39 -17.12
C GLN A 504 12.54 23.19 -15.99
N ALA A 505 13.49 24.13 -15.85
CA ALA A 505 14.65 23.98 -14.96
C ALA A 505 14.28 23.83 -13.46
N ASP A 506 13.12 24.35 -13.05
CA ASP A 506 12.61 24.26 -11.67
C ASP A 506 11.67 23.08 -11.42
N LEU A 507 11.40 22.24 -12.42
CA LEU A 507 10.55 21.07 -12.28
C LEU A 507 11.38 19.88 -11.77
N GLN A 508 11.06 19.39 -10.57
CA GLN A 508 11.70 18.24 -9.97
C GLN A 508 10.86 16.99 -10.22
N THR A 509 11.53 15.85 -10.44
CA THR A 509 10.88 14.54 -10.50
C THR A 509 11.27 13.79 -9.23
N VAL A 510 10.28 13.29 -8.50
CA VAL A 510 10.47 12.60 -7.22
C VAL A 510 9.86 11.20 -7.29
N ASP A 511 10.55 10.22 -6.72
CA ASP A 511 10.04 8.85 -6.65
C ASP A 511 9.00 8.73 -5.53
N LEU A 512 7.92 7.99 -5.81
CA LEU A 512 6.84 7.75 -4.87
C LEU A 512 6.95 6.37 -4.26
N PHE A 513 6.71 6.26 -2.97
CA PHE A 513 6.45 4.97 -2.34
C PHE A 513 4.98 4.59 -2.50
N LYS A 514 4.61 4.20 -3.73
CA LYS A 514 3.21 4.00 -4.09
C LYS A 514 2.56 2.80 -3.37
N PRO A 515 1.23 2.84 -3.13
CA PRO A 515 0.47 1.68 -2.67
C PRO A 515 0.53 0.51 -3.67
N LEU A 516 0.45 -0.72 -3.15
CA LEU A 516 0.29 -1.92 -3.98
C LEU A 516 -0.99 -1.86 -4.80
N SER A 517 -0.89 -2.30 -6.06
CA SER A 517 -2.06 -2.58 -6.89
C SER A 517 -2.81 -3.81 -6.38
N GLN A 518 -4.13 -3.71 -6.31
CA GLN A 518 -4.98 -4.85 -5.98
C GLN A 518 -5.03 -5.84 -7.15
N LYS A 519 -5.20 -7.13 -6.82
CA LYS A 519 -5.24 -8.23 -7.77
C LYS A 519 -6.38 -9.17 -7.42
N GLU A 520 -7.02 -9.72 -8.44
CA GLU A 520 -7.80 -10.93 -8.33
C GLU A 520 -6.87 -12.13 -8.51
N TYR A 521 -6.83 -13.00 -7.49
CA TYR A 521 -5.95 -14.16 -7.52
C TYR A 521 -6.49 -15.24 -8.45
N PHE A 522 -5.59 -15.82 -9.24
CA PHE A 522 -5.91 -16.87 -10.17
C PHE A 522 -6.55 -18.08 -9.47
N LEU A 523 -7.69 -18.53 -9.99
CA LEU A 523 -8.39 -19.73 -9.55
C LEU A 523 -8.20 -20.85 -10.57
N GLN A 524 -7.52 -21.93 -10.16
CA GLN A 524 -7.28 -23.08 -11.01
C GLN A 524 -8.59 -23.81 -11.34
N ALA A 525 -8.83 -24.01 -12.63
CA ALA A 525 -9.92 -24.82 -13.17
C ALA A 525 -9.38 -25.88 -14.15
N TYR A 526 -10.02 -27.06 -14.16
CA TYR A 526 -9.67 -28.20 -15.03
C TYR A 526 -10.78 -28.51 -16.03
N ALA A 527 -11.23 -27.50 -16.79
CA ALA A 527 -12.21 -27.72 -17.84
C ALA A 527 -11.52 -28.25 -19.12
N ASP A 528 -12.20 -29.13 -19.86
CA ASP A 528 -11.65 -29.88 -21.00
C ASP A 528 -11.13 -29.02 -22.17
N GLU A 529 -11.43 -27.72 -22.19
CA GLU A 529 -10.97 -26.76 -23.22
C GLU A 529 -9.91 -25.75 -22.71
N THR A 530 -9.46 -25.87 -21.46
CA THR A 530 -8.51 -24.92 -20.87
C THR A 530 -7.06 -25.40 -21.01
N ALA A 531 -6.15 -24.49 -21.37
CA ALA A 531 -4.70 -24.76 -21.38
C ALA A 531 -4.19 -25.23 -20.01
N THR A 532 -4.90 -24.89 -18.94
CA THR A 532 -4.60 -25.22 -17.54
C THR A 532 -4.83 -26.69 -17.19
N ASN A 533 -5.56 -27.46 -18.01
CA ASN A 533 -5.73 -28.90 -17.78
C ASN A 533 -4.48 -29.70 -18.20
N GLN A 534 -3.74 -29.21 -19.20
CA GLN A 534 -2.57 -29.88 -19.77
C GLN A 534 -1.26 -29.54 -19.05
N ILE A 535 -1.28 -28.60 -18.12
CA ILE A 535 -0.11 -28.22 -17.32
C ILE A 535 -0.06 -29.03 -16.02
N PRO A 536 1.13 -29.31 -15.48
CA PRO A 536 1.27 -29.85 -14.14
C PRO A 536 0.73 -28.87 -13.08
N ASP A 537 0.04 -29.38 -12.05
CA ASP A 537 -0.44 -28.56 -10.93
C ASP A 537 0.13 -29.07 -9.61
N PHE A 538 1.25 -28.49 -9.19
CA PHE A 538 1.95 -28.82 -7.96
C PHE A 538 1.78 -27.78 -6.84
N ARG A 539 0.74 -26.95 -6.93
CA ARG A 539 0.47 -25.92 -5.92
C ARG A 539 0.20 -26.53 -4.54
N HIS A 540 0.76 -25.87 -3.53
CA HIS A 540 0.49 -26.15 -2.11
C HIS A 540 -0.58 -25.21 -1.55
N GLN A 541 -0.80 -24.04 -2.18
CA GLN A 541 -1.92 -23.15 -1.91
C GLN A 541 -3.04 -23.46 -2.90
N LEU A 542 -4.12 -24.11 -2.46
CA LEU A 542 -5.26 -24.42 -3.32
C LEU A 542 -6.19 -23.23 -3.50
N LEU A 543 -6.33 -22.40 -2.47
CA LEU A 543 -7.17 -21.21 -2.50
C LEU A 543 -6.61 -20.14 -1.57
N TRP A 544 -6.49 -18.91 -2.05
CA TRP A 544 -6.36 -17.73 -1.21
C TRP A 544 -7.37 -16.70 -1.68
N GLN A 545 -8.41 -16.48 -0.88
CA GLN A 545 -9.43 -15.48 -1.16
C GLN A 545 -9.43 -14.48 0.01
N PRO A 546 -8.79 -13.31 -0.15
CA PRO A 546 -8.71 -12.31 0.92
C PRO A 546 -10.04 -11.60 1.11
N ASN A 547 -10.82 -11.38 0.05
CA ASN A 547 -12.07 -10.63 0.12
C ASN A 547 -13.25 -11.60 0.07
N LEU A 548 -13.71 -11.98 1.25
CA LEU A 548 -14.93 -12.74 1.44
C LEU A 548 -15.87 -11.94 2.34
N GLU A 549 -16.90 -11.34 1.76
CA GLU A 549 -17.96 -10.67 2.52
C GLU A 549 -19.12 -11.65 2.70
N ILE A 550 -19.55 -11.86 3.94
CA ILE A 550 -20.71 -12.70 4.26
C ILE A 550 -21.84 -11.75 4.63
N ASN A 551 -22.93 -11.77 3.85
CA ASN A 551 -24.09 -10.86 4.01
C ASN A 551 -25.42 -11.64 4.10
N GLY A 552 -25.38 -12.94 4.34
CA GLY A 552 -26.54 -13.81 4.34
C GLY A 552 -26.26 -15.16 5.01
N ASP A 553 -27.22 -16.08 4.89
CA ASP A 553 -27.20 -17.34 5.64
C ASP A 553 -26.10 -18.30 5.18
N GLU A 554 -25.81 -18.34 3.89
CA GLU A 554 -24.84 -19.26 3.30
C GLU A 554 -23.98 -18.58 2.23
N SER A 555 -22.72 -18.99 2.15
CA SER A 555 -21.78 -18.60 1.08
C SER A 555 -21.04 -19.84 0.59
N ILE A 556 -21.10 -20.08 -0.72
CA ILE A 556 -20.46 -21.24 -1.36
C ILE A 556 -19.09 -20.81 -1.89
N ILE A 557 -18.05 -21.51 -1.47
CA ILE A 557 -16.67 -21.30 -1.93
C ILE A 557 -16.26 -22.51 -2.75
N SER A 558 -15.82 -22.30 -3.99
CA SER A 558 -15.39 -23.36 -4.90
C SER A 558 -13.88 -23.27 -5.13
N PHE A 559 -13.23 -24.41 -5.23
CA PHE A 559 -11.80 -24.52 -5.53
C PHE A 559 -11.51 -25.88 -6.15
N SER A 560 -10.39 -26.00 -6.86
CA SER A 560 -9.91 -27.30 -7.34
C SER A 560 -8.78 -27.81 -6.44
N THR A 561 -8.57 -29.12 -6.33
CA THR A 561 -7.36 -29.70 -5.70
C THR A 561 -6.19 -29.76 -6.69
N SER A 562 -4.98 -30.08 -6.23
CA SER A 562 -3.77 -30.19 -7.06
C SER A 562 -3.32 -31.64 -7.21
N ASP A 563 -2.23 -31.87 -7.94
CA ASP A 563 -1.57 -33.18 -8.04
C ASP A 563 -0.84 -33.58 -6.74
N VAL A 564 -0.72 -32.66 -5.79
CA VAL A 564 -0.01 -32.86 -4.52
C VAL A 564 -0.94 -33.47 -3.48
N ALA A 565 -0.75 -34.77 -3.22
CA ALA A 565 -1.44 -35.47 -2.13
C ALA A 565 -0.96 -35.00 -0.74
N GLY A 566 -1.84 -35.16 0.24
CA GLY A 566 -1.59 -34.92 1.66
C GLY A 566 -2.73 -34.16 2.33
N ASP A 567 -2.50 -33.79 3.59
CA ASP A 567 -3.47 -33.03 4.37
C ASP A 567 -3.38 -31.53 4.05
N TYR A 568 -4.54 -30.89 3.97
CA TYR A 568 -4.72 -29.46 3.75
C TYR A 568 -5.51 -28.87 4.91
N GLU A 569 -5.10 -27.68 5.35
CA GLU A 569 -5.81 -26.85 6.33
C GLU A 569 -6.62 -25.79 5.59
N ILE A 570 -7.92 -25.76 5.88
CA ILE A 570 -8.82 -24.65 5.59
C ILE A 570 -8.76 -23.73 6.80
N SER A 571 -8.36 -22.48 6.58
CA SER A 571 -8.28 -21.42 7.59
C SER A 571 -9.17 -20.26 7.17
N LEU A 572 -10.20 -19.98 7.96
CA LEU A 572 -11.08 -18.83 7.83
C LEU A 572 -10.80 -17.87 8.98
N GLU A 573 -10.40 -16.65 8.66
CA GLU A 573 -10.13 -15.59 9.63
C GLU A 573 -10.89 -14.33 9.22
N GLY A 574 -11.51 -13.64 10.17
CA GLY A 574 -12.22 -12.39 9.89
C GLY A 574 -12.86 -11.75 11.10
N ILE A 575 -13.67 -10.75 10.84
CA ILE A 575 -14.40 -10.00 11.87
C ILE A 575 -15.81 -9.68 11.39
N THR A 576 -16.78 -9.80 12.29
CA THR A 576 -18.16 -9.42 12.01
C THR A 576 -18.32 -7.90 11.99
N ASN A 577 -19.42 -7.42 11.40
CA ASN A 577 -19.84 -6.02 11.43
C ASN A 577 -20.09 -5.51 12.87
N ALA A 578 -20.32 -6.43 13.81
CA ALA A 578 -20.44 -6.15 15.24
C ALA A 578 -19.09 -6.12 15.99
N GLY A 579 -17.97 -6.28 15.29
CA GLY A 579 -16.63 -6.22 15.88
C GLY A 579 -16.21 -7.49 16.64
N LEU A 580 -16.80 -8.64 16.30
CA LEU A 580 -16.45 -9.94 16.88
C LEU A 580 -15.49 -10.69 15.95
N PRO A 581 -14.27 -11.03 16.39
CA PRO A 581 -13.34 -11.82 15.57
C PRO A 581 -13.84 -13.26 15.42
N VAL A 582 -13.53 -13.86 14.29
CA VAL A 582 -13.85 -15.25 13.95
C VAL A 582 -12.60 -15.94 13.42
N SER A 583 -12.29 -17.09 13.99
CA SER A 583 -11.19 -17.95 13.55
C SER A 583 -11.64 -19.40 13.49
N ILE A 584 -11.63 -20.00 12.29
CA ILE A 584 -12.03 -21.40 12.07
C ILE A 584 -10.94 -22.13 11.32
N LYS A 585 -10.61 -23.34 11.79
CA LYS A 585 -9.70 -24.27 11.13
C LYS A 585 -10.35 -25.61 10.91
N GLN A 586 -10.22 -26.15 9.70
CA GLN A 586 -10.72 -27.47 9.33
C GLN A 586 -9.70 -28.20 8.46
N LEU A 587 -9.61 -29.52 8.60
CA LEU A 587 -8.70 -30.36 7.81
C LEU A 587 -9.47 -31.13 6.74
N ILE A 588 -8.85 -31.25 5.57
CA ILE A 588 -9.24 -32.13 4.47
C ILE A 588 -7.99 -32.86 3.96
N SER A 589 -8.17 -34.00 3.29
CA SER A 589 -7.07 -34.76 2.69
C SER A 589 -7.28 -34.91 1.19
N VAL A 590 -6.21 -34.74 0.41
CA VAL A 590 -6.18 -35.02 -1.03
C VAL A 590 -5.41 -36.32 -1.25
N GLU A 591 -6.05 -37.32 -1.84
CA GLU A 591 -5.51 -38.68 -2.05
C GLU A 591 -5.32 -39.01 -3.54
#